data_AF-A0A434MLN3-F1
#
_entry.id   AF-A0A434MLN3-F1
#
_cell.length_a   1.000
_cell.length_b   1.000
_cell.length_c   1.000
_cell.angle_alpha   90.00
_cell.angle_beta   90.00
_cell.angle_gamma   90.00
#
_symmetry.space_group_name_H-M   'P 1'
#
loop_
_entity.id
_entity.type
_entity.pdbx_description
1 polymer ?
#
loop_
_entity_poly.entity_id
_entity_poly.type
_entity_poly.pdbx_seq_one_letter_code
_entity_poly.pdbx_strand_id
1 'polypeptide(L)'
;MTGPSIIDALAMWSEWHADVPPAGSTGCYAVDMQIADAFRMMIYLGDHTQRLRWIEREASDPNDQRVGEPYRAAIIAWWLAIYDDRKNRRMAA
;
A
#
# COMPACT_ATOMS: atom_id res chain seq x y z
N MET A 1 3.57 4.54 -18.11
CA MET A 1 2.32 3.83 -17.79
C MET A 1 2.04 4.04 -16.32
N THR A 2 0.98 4.75 -15.97
CA THR A 2 0.47 4.81 -14.60
C THR A 2 -0.16 3.46 -14.28
N GLY A 3 0.37 2.75 -13.29
CA GLY A 3 -0.27 1.54 -12.78
C GLY A 3 -1.65 1.83 -12.18
N PRO A 4 -2.46 0.80 -11.87
CA PRO A 4 -3.75 0.99 -11.21
C PRO A 4 -3.60 1.74 -9.88
N SER A 5 -4.65 2.46 -9.47
CA SER A 5 -4.68 3.03 -8.12
C SER A 5 -4.62 1.90 -7.08
N ILE A 6 -4.19 2.21 -5.85
CA ILE A 6 -4.10 1.17 -4.83
C ILE A 6 -5.47 0.56 -4.49
N ILE A 7 -6.55 1.33 -4.62
CA ILE A 7 -7.91 0.85 -4.38
C ILE A 7 -8.33 -0.13 -5.47
N ASP A 8 -8.05 0.20 -6.73
CA ASP A 8 -8.33 -0.69 -7.86
C ASP A 8 -7.49 -1.96 -7.78
N ALA A 9 -6.20 -1.82 -7.43
CA ALA A 9 -5.29 -2.94 -7.24
C ALA A 9 -5.78 -3.91 -6.15
N LEU A 10 -6.20 -3.38 -4.99
CA LEU A 10 -6.72 -4.18 -3.88
C LEU A 10 -8.09 -4.81 -4.18
N ALA A 11 -8.88 -4.22 -5.08
CA ALA A 11 -10.15 -4.78 -5.53
C ALA A 11 -9.97 -5.85 -6.63
N MET A 12 -8.93 -5.69 -7.46
CA MET A 12 -8.67 -6.55 -8.61
C MET A 12 -7.93 -7.83 -8.23
N TRP A 13 -7.01 -7.76 -7.27
CA TRP A 13 -6.12 -8.86 -6.93
C TRP A 13 -6.41 -9.43 -5.56
N SER A 14 -6.69 -10.74 -5.52
CA SER A 14 -6.74 -11.54 -4.29
C SER A 14 -5.39 -12.08 -3.85
N GLU A 15 -4.37 -11.97 -4.72
CA GLU A 15 -2.99 -12.39 -4.49
C GLU A 15 -2.03 -11.60 -5.40
N TRP A 16 -0.78 -11.45 -4.96
CA TRP A 16 0.25 -10.74 -5.73
C TRP A 16 1.60 -11.45 -5.63
N HIS A 17 2.06 -12.03 -6.74
CA HIS A 17 3.28 -12.85 -6.77
C HIS A 17 4.49 -12.13 -7.38
N ALA A 18 4.30 -10.93 -7.93
CA ALA A 18 5.39 -10.20 -8.58
C ALA A 18 6.27 -9.45 -7.56
N ASP A 19 7.58 -9.43 -7.82
CA ASP A 19 8.57 -8.71 -6.99
C ASP A 19 8.71 -7.22 -7.36
N VAL A 20 7.70 -6.70 -8.04
CA VAL A 20 7.57 -5.29 -8.41
C VAL A 20 6.29 -4.73 -7.80
N PRO A 21 6.27 -3.45 -7.38
CA PRO A 21 5.07 -2.82 -6.87
C PRO A 21 3.94 -2.78 -7.91
N PRO A 22 2.67 -2.75 -7.48
CA PRO A 22 1.53 -2.62 -8.40
C PRO A 22 1.55 -1.30 -9.19
N ALA A 23 2.21 -0.26 -8.67
CA ALA A 23 2.36 1.03 -9.34
C ALA A 23 3.55 1.09 -10.33
N GLY A 24 4.40 0.05 -10.36
CA GLY A 24 5.62 -0.01 -11.16
C GLY A 24 6.90 0.09 -10.33
N SER A 25 8.03 -0.14 -11.01
CA SER A 25 9.36 -0.17 -10.39
C SER A 25 9.87 1.23 -10.04
N THR A 26 10.56 1.33 -8.89
CA THR A 26 11.33 2.49 -8.45
C THR A 26 12.75 2.53 -9.05
N GLY A 27 13.15 1.50 -9.78
CA GLY A 27 14.51 1.29 -10.26
C GLY A 27 15.46 0.70 -9.22
N CYS A 28 14.99 0.45 -8.00
CA CYS A 28 15.74 -0.21 -6.93
C CYS A 28 15.03 -1.50 -6.51
N TYR A 29 15.63 -2.64 -6.83
CA TYR A 29 15.06 -3.96 -6.55
C TYR A 29 14.69 -4.18 -5.08
N ALA A 30 15.58 -3.77 -4.15
CA ALA A 30 15.32 -3.95 -2.71
C ALA A 30 14.11 -3.13 -2.22
N VAL A 31 13.94 -1.91 -2.73
CA VAL A 31 12.79 -1.05 -2.43
C VAL A 31 11.53 -1.64 -3.05
N ASP A 32 11.61 -2.08 -4.31
CA ASP A 32 10.51 -2.67 -5.06
C ASP A 32 9.95 -3.91 -4.37
N MET A 33 10.82 -4.80 -3.89
CA MET A 33 10.43 -5.96 -3.08
C MET A 33 9.71 -5.54 -1.80
N GLN A 34 10.23 -4.57 -1.06
CA GLN A 34 9.61 -4.13 0.20
C GLN A 34 8.22 -3.53 -0.02
N ILE A 35 8.04 -2.74 -1.08
CA ILE A 35 6.73 -2.19 -1.44
C ILE A 35 5.80 -3.32 -1.92
N ALA A 36 6.31 -4.30 -2.68
CA ALA A 36 5.52 -5.48 -3.08
C ALA A 36 5.07 -6.33 -1.88
N ASP A 37 5.94 -6.53 -0.88
CA ASP A 37 5.60 -7.24 0.36
C ASP A 37 4.56 -6.49 1.19
N ALA A 38 4.70 -5.16 1.30
CA ALA A 38 3.69 -4.32 1.93
C ALA A 38 2.33 -4.44 1.21
N PHE A 39 2.34 -4.50 -0.12
CA PHE A 39 1.11 -4.71 -0.90
C PHE A 39 0.47 -6.07 -0.63
N ARG A 40 1.27 -7.15 -0.62
CA ARG A 40 0.81 -8.52 -0.25
C ARG A 40 0.17 -8.53 1.13
N MET A 41 0.76 -7.81 2.09
CA MET A 41 0.18 -7.69 3.43
C MET A 41 -1.18 -6.98 3.40
N MET A 42 -1.34 -5.91 2.63
CA MET A 42 -2.63 -5.23 2.50
C MET A 42 -3.72 -6.06 1.82
N ILE A 43 -3.37 -6.95 0.89
CA ILE A 43 -4.31 -7.92 0.30
C ILE A 43 -4.88 -8.81 1.41
N TYR A 44 -4.03 -9.31 2.31
CA TYR A 44 -4.44 -10.17 3.41
C TYR A 44 -5.31 -9.44 4.45
N LEU A 45 -5.09 -8.15 4.66
CA LEU A 45 -5.93 -7.31 5.54
C LEU A 45 -7.24 -7.01 4.82
N GLY A 46 -8.29 -7.78 5.13
CA GLY A 46 -9.54 -7.85 4.35
C GLY A 46 -10.42 -6.61 4.34
N ASP A 47 -10.08 -5.55 5.08
CA ASP A 47 -10.86 -4.31 5.09
C ASP A 47 -10.01 -3.03 5.26
N HIS A 48 -10.61 -1.88 4.93
CA HIS A 48 -9.94 -0.58 4.97
C HIS A 48 -9.54 -0.14 6.39
N THR A 49 -10.25 -0.57 7.43
CA THR A 49 -9.89 -0.23 8.81
C THR A 49 -8.62 -0.95 9.23
N GLN A 50 -8.51 -2.24 8.91
CA GLN A 50 -7.33 -3.05 9.19
C GLN A 50 -6.11 -2.55 8.41
N ARG A 51 -6.29 -2.24 7.11
CA ARG A 51 -5.24 -1.67 6.26
C ARG A 51 -4.71 -0.35 6.80
N LEU A 52 -5.59 0.60 7.15
CA LEU A 52 -5.18 1.90 7.71
C LEU A 52 -4.39 1.75 9.01
N ARG A 53 -4.87 0.92 9.95
CA ARG A 53 -4.16 0.66 11.21
C ARG A 53 -2.79 0.03 10.99
N TRP A 54 -2.69 -0.89 10.03
CA TRP A 54 -1.41 -1.50 9.68
C TRP A 54 -0.45 -0.47 9.10
N ILE A 55 -0.90 0.37 8.16
CA ILE A 55 -0.09 1.45 7.58
C ILE A 55 0.37 2.44 8.66
N GLU A 56 -0.53 2.85 9.57
CA GLU A 56 -0.19 3.76 10.66
C GLU A 56 0.92 3.20 11.55
N ARG A 57 0.82 1.90 11.90
CA ARG A 57 1.86 1.21 12.65
C ARG A 57 3.18 1.18 11.87
N GLU A 58 3.13 0.78 10.61
CA GLU A 58 4.28 0.69 9.71
C GLU A 58 5.00 2.05 9.56
N ALA A 59 4.25 3.13 9.36
CA ALA A 59 4.80 4.47 9.24
C ALA A 59 5.38 5.01 10.56
N SER A 60 4.82 4.59 11.69
CA SER A 60 5.21 5.03 13.04
C SER A 60 6.37 4.27 13.65
N ASP A 61 6.84 3.16 13.05
CA ASP A 61 7.89 2.34 13.64
C ASP A 61 9.25 3.07 13.62
N PRO A 62 9.79 3.46 14.80
CA PRO A 62 11.05 4.17 14.89
C PRO A 62 12.26 3.27 14.57
N ASN A 63 12.07 1.95 14.56
CA ASN A 63 13.10 0.97 14.25
C ASN A 63 13.03 0.45 12.82
N ASP A 64 12.15 1.01 11.97
CA ASP A 64 11.99 0.54 10.60
C ASP A 64 13.29 0.76 9.80
N GLN A 65 13.98 -0.33 9.48
CA GLN A 65 15.21 -0.36 8.68
C GLN A 65 14.92 -0.47 7.17
N ARG A 66 13.66 -0.43 6.74
CA ARG A 66 13.29 -0.47 5.32
C ARG A 66 13.85 0.73 4.56
N VAL A 67 14.04 0.52 3.26
CA VAL A 67 14.88 1.35 2.41
C VAL A 67 14.16 2.64 2.03
N GLY A 68 14.40 3.68 2.83
CA GLY A 68 14.39 5.08 2.42
C GLY A 68 13.03 5.72 2.06
N GLU A 69 13.13 6.96 1.58
CA GLU A 69 12.01 7.82 1.20
C GLU A 69 10.99 7.19 0.22
N PRO A 70 11.38 6.41 -0.81
CA PRO A 70 10.40 5.89 -1.78
C PRO A 70 9.40 4.91 -1.18
N TYR A 71 9.85 4.07 -0.24
CA TYR A 71 8.97 3.17 0.50
C TYR A 71 7.98 3.97 1.34
N ARG A 72 8.46 4.95 2.13
CA ARG A 72 7.61 5.81 2.96
C ARG A 72 6.58 6.58 2.13
N ALA A 73 7.01 7.11 0.97
CA ALA A 73 6.12 7.81 0.05
C ALA A 73 4.98 6.91 -0.46
N ALA A 74 5.28 5.65 -0.80
CA ALA A 74 4.26 4.68 -1.22
C ALA A 74 3.24 4.41 -0.10
N ILE A 75 3.72 4.17 1.13
CA ILE A 75 2.88 3.91 2.30
C ILE A 75 1.96 5.10 2.62
N ILE A 76 2.49 6.32 2.60
CA ILE A 76 1.70 7.55 2.84
C ILE A 76 0.66 7.75 1.73
N ALA A 77 1.04 7.57 0.46
CA ALA A 77 0.11 7.69 -0.66
C ALA A 77 -1.03 6.67 -0.56
N TRP A 78 -0.74 5.45 -0.10
CA TRP A 78 -1.76 4.43 0.11
C TRP A 78 -2.69 4.74 1.28
N TRP A 79 -2.16 5.29 2.39
CA TRP A 79 -2.99 5.73 3.50
C TRP A 79 -4.02 6.77 3.04
N LEU A 80 -3.57 7.79 2.29
CA LEU A 80 -4.46 8.84 1.77
C LEU A 80 -5.56 8.26 0.88
N ALA A 81 -5.20 7.39 -0.06
CA ALA A 81 -6.16 6.78 -0.97
C ALA A 81 -7.21 5.92 -0.24
N ILE A 82 -6.79 5.10 0.73
CA ILE A 82 -7.69 4.23 1.50
C ILE A 82 -8.58 5.06 2.43
N TYR A 83 -8.04 6.11 3.03
CA TYR A 83 -8.80 7.02 3.88
C TYR A 83 -9.90 7.73 3.08
N ASP A 84 -9.55 8.28 1.92
CA ASP A 84 -10.49 8.99 1.04
C ASP A 84 -11.59 8.07 0.53
N ASP A 85 -11.27 6.86 0.06
CA ASP A 85 -12.29 5.89 -0.36
C ASP A 85 -13.24 5.54 0.79
N ARG A 86 -12.70 5.27 1.98
CA ARG A 86 -13.51 4.96 3.17
C ARG A 86 -14.42 6.13 3.56
N LYS A 87 -13.91 7.37 3.51
CA LYS A 87 -14.69 8.58 3.80
C LYS A 87 -15.83 8.74 2.79
N ASN A 88 -15.56 8.57 1.51
CA ASN A 88 -16.56 8.69 0.45
C ASN A 88 -17.67 7.64 0.60
N ARG A 89 -17.33 6.39 0.94
CA ARG A 89 -18.32 5.33 1.22
C ARG A 89 -19.22 5.63 2.42
N ARG A 90 -18.72 6.33 3.43
CA ARG A 90 -19.52 6.76 4.60
C ARG A 90 -20.50 7.88 4.29
N MET A 91 -20.19 8.73 3.31
CA MET A 91 -21.09 9.82 2.90
C MET A 91 -22.21 9.35 1.96
N ALA A 92 -22.00 8.20 1.30
CA ALA A 92 -22.97 7.61 0.38
C ALA A 92 -23.95 6.63 1.02
N ALA A 93 -23.76 6.30 2.30
CA ALA A 93 -24.61 5.41 3.10
C ALA A 93 -25.54 6.22 4.00
#